data_AF-A0A732A1H0-F1
#
_entry.id   AF-A0A732A1H0-F1
#
_cell.length_a   1.000
_cell.length_b   1.000
_cell.length_c   1.000
_cell.angle_alpha   90.00
_cell.angle_beta   90.00
_cell.angle_gamma   90.00
#
_symmetry.space_group_name_H-M   'P 1'
#
loop_
_entity.id
_entity.type
_entity.pdbx_description
1 polymer ?
#
loop_
_entity_poly.entity_id
_entity_poly.type
_entity_poly.pdbx_seq_one_letter_code
_entity_poly.pdbx_strand_id
1 'polypeptide(L)'
;MSAASRLYPLPFLAVAILAGCSSQSGQPVSKGEKPVDVASVVRQKMPASVKDREAWAKDIATTFKSQGLAPTVENICSVLAVAQQESGYQADPVVPGLSKIAWQEIDRRAERLHIPLFLVHTALKINSPNGKSYSERLDTVKTEKQLSAIFDDFINMVPMGQTLFGSYNPVHTGGPMQVSIAFAEQHAKGYPWNMAGTVRQEVFTCRGGLWFGT
;
A
#
# COMPACT_ATOMS: atom_id res chain seq x y z
N MET A 1 13.02 -70.86 43.92
CA MET A 1 12.36 -69.55 43.83
C MET A 1 13.43 -68.53 43.46
N SER A 2 13.52 -68.11 42.20
CA SER A 2 14.37 -66.99 41.77
C SER A 2 13.62 -66.32 40.62
N ALA A 3 13.11 -65.12 40.89
CA ALA A 3 12.16 -64.42 40.02
C ALA A 3 12.89 -63.65 38.93
N ALA A 4 12.47 -63.89 37.69
CA ALA A 4 12.94 -63.23 36.48
C ALA A 4 12.64 -61.73 36.49
N SER A 5 13.67 -60.91 36.23
CA SER A 5 13.54 -59.47 35.97
C SER A 5 12.89 -59.26 34.60
N ARG A 6 11.77 -58.51 34.59
CA ARG A 6 10.95 -58.24 33.41
C ARG A 6 11.63 -57.22 32.48
N LEU A 7 11.76 -57.62 31.22
CA LEU A 7 12.02 -56.74 30.07
C LEU A 7 10.83 -55.80 29.85
N TYR A 8 11.09 -54.51 29.68
CA TYR A 8 10.14 -53.55 29.11
C TYR A 8 10.63 -53.14 27.71
N PRO A 9 9.88 -53.41 26.63
CA PRO A 9 10.10 -52.77 25.34
C PRO A 9 9.26 -51.48 25.28
N LEU A 10 9.90 -50.31 25.20
CA LEU A 10 9.21 -49.07 24.81
C LEU A 10 9.14 -49.02 23.27
N PRO A 11 7.94 -48.84 22.67
CA PRO A 11 7.81 -48.78 21.23
C PRO A 11 8.14 -47.39 20.66
N PHE A 12 8.61 -47.45 19.43
CA PHE A 12 8.86 -46.40 18.45
C PHE A 12 7.74 -45.33 18.29
N LEU A 13 8.15 -44.26 17.58
CA LEU A 13 7.39 -43.50 16.56
C LEU A 13 6.65 -42.22 17.01
N ALA A 14 7.25 -41.05 16.72
CA ALA A 14 6.63 -39.94 15.97
C ALA A 14 7.61 -38.74 15.85
N VAL A 15 8.54 -38.79 14.89
CA VAL A 15 9.26 -37.60 14.39
C VAL A 15 9.06 -37.55 12.88
N ALA A 16 8.11 -36.73 12.43
CA ALA A 16 7.77 -36.39 11.03
C ALA A 16 6.46 -35.59 11.10
N ILE A 17 6.26 -34.34 10.65
CA ILE A 17 6.89 -33.50 9.64
C ILE A 17 6.57 -32.04 10.06
N LEU A 18 7.58 -31.24 10.37
CA LEU A 18 7.48 -29.78 10.24
C LEU A 18 8.12 -29.43 8.90
N ALA A 19 7.36 -29.62 7.82
CA ALA A 19 7.64 -28.98 6.55
C ALA A 19 7.39 -27.48 6.76
N GLY A 20 8.43 -26.78 7.22
CA GLY A 20 8.43 -25.33 7.23
C GLY A 20 8.21 -24.84 5.79
N CYS A 21 7.20 -24.01 5.60
CA CYS A 21 7.14 -23.09 4.46
C CYS A 21 8.34 -22.15 4.57
N SER A 22 9.49 -22.61 4.09
CA SER A 22 10.62 -21.76 3.75
C SER A 22 10.15 -20.88 2.61
N SER A 23 9.72 -19.66 2.94
CA SER A 23 9.71 -18.55 1.99
C SER A 23 11.07 -18.51 1.32
N GLN A 24 11.14 -18.89 0.04
CA GLN A 24 12.30 -18.64 -0.79
C GLN A 24 12.38 -17.13 -1.03
N SER A 25 12.92 -16.42 -0.06
CA SER A 25 13.44 -15.08 -0.24
C SER A 25 14.72 -15.21 -1.07
N GLY A 26 14.64 -14.83 -2.34
CA GLY A 26 15.80 -14.62 -3.22
C GLY A 26 16.51 -15.88 -3.70
N GLN A 27 15.94 -16.57 -4.69
CA GLN A 27 16.80 -17.31 -5.63
C GLN A 27 17.63 -16.27 -6.41
N PRO A 28 18.97 -16.40 -6.48
CA PRO A 28 19.76 -15.56 -7.37
C PRO A 28 19.30 -15.86 -8.80
N VAL A 29 18.92 -14.80 -9.53
CA VAL A 29 18.49 -14.83 -10.93
C VAL A 29 19.37 -15.83 -11.70
N SER A 30 18.74 -16.81 -12.35
CA SER A 30 19.48 -17.80 -13.12
C SER A 30 20.41 -17.06 -14.09
N LYS A 31 21.71 -17.34 -14.02
CA LYS A 31 22.71 -16.79 -14.94
C LYS A 31 22.34 -17.22 -16.36
N GLY A 32 21.65 -16.34 -17.11
CA GLY A 32 21.30 -16.61 -18.51
C GLY A 32 20.07 -15.89 -19.08
N GLU A 33 19.24 -15.22 -18.27
CA GLU A 33 18.07 -14.53 -18.81
C GLU A 33 18.48 -13.24 -19.56
N LYS A 34 18.05 -13.13 -20.82
CA LYS A 34 18.39 -11.97 -21.67
C LYS A 34 17.59 -10.74 -21.22
N PRO A 35 18.23 -9.57 -21.07
CA PRO A 35 17.52 -8.30 -20.88
C PRO A 35 16.44 -8.09 -21.93
N VAL A 36 15.24 -7.72 -21.51
CA VAL A 36 14.10 -7.41 -22.40
C VAL A 36 13.77 -5.92 -22.36
N ASP A 37 13.06 -5.44 -23.38
CA ASP A 37 12.46 -4.11 -23.33
C ASP A 37 11.25 -4.12 -22.38
N VAL A 38 11.41 -3.50 -21.21
CA VAL A 38 10.39 -3.48 -20.14
C VAL A 38 9.06 -2.95 -20.65
N ALA A 39 9.06 -1.84 -21.39
CA ALA A 39 7.83 -1.20 -21.85
C ALA A 39 7.06 -2.10 -22.83
N SER A 40 7.77 -2.76 -23.76
CA SER A 40 7.16 -3.73 -24.69
C SER A 40 6.53 -4.92 -23.96
N VAL A 41 7.23 -5.51 -22.98
CA VAL A 41 6.68 -6.65 -22.21
C VAL A 41 5.46 -6.22 -21.39
N VAL A 42 5.50 -5.05 -20.75
CA VAL A 42 4.35 -4.50 -20.02
C VAL A 42 3.14 -4.36 -20.93
N ARG A 43 3.31 -3.77 -22.12
CA ARG A 43 2.22 -3.68 -23.11
C ARG A 43 1.69 -5.05 -23.47
N GLN A 44 2.55 -6.04 -23.70
CA GLN A 44 2.11 -7.37 -24.10
C GLN A 44 1.36 -8.11 -22.98
N LYS A 45 1.79 -7.96 -21.72
CA LYS A 45 1.29 -8.75 -20.58
C LYS A 45 0.13 -8.09 -19.83
N MET A 46 0.02 -6.76 -19.85
CA MET A 46 -1.12 -6.08 -19.23
C MET A 46 -2.43 -6.36 -20.00
N PRO A 47 -3.54 -6.65 -19.29
CA PRO A 47 -4.85 -6.81 -19.91
C PRO A 47 -5.27 -5.60 -20.74
N ALA A 48 -5.95 -5.85 -21.86
CA ALA A 48 -6.42 -4.79 -22.75
C ALA A 48 -7.48 -3.87 -22.13
N SER A 49 -8.14 -4.30 -21.05
CA SER A 49 -9.14 -3.52 -20.32
C SER A 49 -8.56 -2.39 -19.46
N VAL A 50 -7.25 -2.38 -19.21
CA VAL A 50 -6.61 -1.31 -18.44
C VAL A 50 -6.54 -0.05 -19.30
N LYS A 51 -7.02 1.09 -18.77
CA LYS A 51 -7.16 2.34 -19.52
C LYS A 51 -5.80 2.95 -19.91
N ASP A 52 -4.86 3.04 -18.96
CA ASP A 52 -3.62 3.81 -19.11
C ASP A 52 -2.37 2.94 -19.34
N ARG A 53 -2.49 1.86 -20.12
CA ARG A 53 -1.40 0.87 -20.34
C ARG A 53 -0.07 1.49 -20.76
N GLU A 54 -0.10 2.53 -21.58
CA GLU A 54 1.13 3.23 -22.01
C GLU A 54 1.81 3.99 -20.86
N ALA A 55 1.03 4.60 -19.96
CA ALA A 55 1.57 5.27 -18.79
C ALA A 55 2.22 4.25 -17.85
N TRP A 56 1.55 3.12 -17.61
CA TRP A 56 2.10 2.00 -16.83
C TRP A 56 3.40 1.46 -17.43
N ALA A 57 3.45 1.22 -18.73
CA ALA A 57 4.64 0.75 -19.42
C ALA A 57 5.83 1.71 -19.26
N LYS A 58 5.58 3.02 -19.38
CA LYS A 58 6.59 4.06 -19.20
C LYS A 58 7.05 4.16 -17.74
N ASP A 59 6.13 4.13 -16.79
CA ASP A 59 6.42 4.27 -15.37
C ASP A 59 7.22 3.06 -14.87
N ILE A 60 6.82 1.83 -15.20
CA ILE A 60 7.56 0.60 -14.85
C ILE A 60 8.95 0.60 -15.50
N ALA A 61 9.07 0.96 -16.78
CA ALA A 61 10.38 1.02 -17.43
C ALA A 61 11.32 2.04 -16.77
N THR A 62 10.77 3.18 -16.35
CA THR A 62 11.54 4.21 -15.61
C THR A 62 11.93 3.70 -14.22
N THR A 63 11.02 3.03 -13.51
CA THR A 63 11.30 2.38 -12.22
C THR A 63 12.46 1.41 -12.32
N PHE A 64 12.39 0.43 -13.23
CA PHE A 64 13.45 -0.55 -13.45
C PHE A 64 14.79 0.12 -13.74
N LYS A 65 14.80 1.11 -14.64
CA LYS A 65 16.03 1.84 -14.99
C LYS A 65 16.60 2.61 -13.80
N SER A 66 15.77 3.33 -13.06
CA SER A 66 16.20 4.20 -11.96
C SER A 66 16.74 3.43 -10.76
N GLN A 67 16.20 2.24 -10.51
CA GLN A 67 16.62 1.37 -9.40
C GLN A 67 17.68 0.33 -9.82
N GLY A 68 18.02 0.25 -11.11
CA GLY A 68 19.00 -0.72 -11.61
C GLY A 68 18.52 -2.17 -11.56
N LEU A 69 17.21 -2.40 -11.67
CA LEU A 69 16.62 -3.74 -11.64
C LEU A 69 16.91 -4.49 -12.93
N ALA A 70 17.14 -5.80 -12.81
CA ALA A 70 17.31 -6.65 -13.98
C ALA A 70 16.00 -6.69 -14.80
N PRO A 71 16.01 -6.26 -16.07
CA PRO A 71 14.81 -6.25 -16.90
C PRO A 71 14.58 -7.65 -17.48
N THR A 72 14.11 -8.57 -16.63
CA THR A 72 13.71 -9.93 -17.03
C THR A 72 12.20 -10.04 -17.09
N VAL A 73 11.69 -11.03 -17.85
CA VAL A 73 10.23 -11.26 -17.94
C VAL A 73 9.67 -11.63 -16.57
N GLU A 74 10.42 -12.41 -15.78
CA GLU A 74 10.05 -12.78 -14.41
C GLU A 74 9.82 -11.54 -13.54
N ASN A 75 10.81 -10.63 -13.45
CA ASN A 75 10.70 -9.43 -12.61
C ASN A 75 9.54 -8.52 -13.05
N ILE A 76 9.36 -8.34 -14.35
CA ILE A 76 8.26 -7.52 -14.89
C ILE A 76 6.91 -8.14 -14.55
N CYS A 77 6.76 -9.46 -14.75
CA CYS A 77 5.53 -10.17 -14.42
C CYS A 77 5.22 -10.13 -12.92
N SER A 78 6.23 -10.17 -12.04
CA SER A 78 6.06 -10.03 -10.59
C SER A 78 5.46 -8.67 -10.22
N VAL A 79 5.99 -7.56 -10.78
CA VAL A 79 5.43 -6.22 -10.54
C VAL A 79 3.99 -6.12 -11.05
N LEU A 80 3.73 -6.63 -12.26
CA LEU A 80 2.38 -6.63 -12.83
C LEU A 80 1.40 -7.47 -12.00
N ALA A 81 1.83 -8.63 -11.50
CA ALA A 81 1.01 -9.51 -10.69
C ALA A 81 0.58 -8.85 -9.38
N VAL A 82 1.52 -8.20 -8.67
CA VAL A 82 1.21 -7.47 -7.43
C VAL A 82 0.26 -6.31 -7.72
N ALA A 83 0.54 -5.49 -8.75
CA ALA A 83 -0.35 -4.38 -9.11
C ALA A 83 -1.78 -4.83 -9.50
N GLN A 84 -1.90 -5.99 -10.16
CA GLN A 84 -3.20 -6.58 -10.49
C GLN A 84 -3.93 -7.06 -9.23
N GLN A 85 -3.24 -7.69 -8.29
CA GLN A 85 -3.83 -8.20 -7.05
C GLN A 85 -4.27 -7.06 -6.13
N GLU A 86 -3.40 -6.08 -5.92
CA GLU A 86 -3.60 -5.04 -4.90
C GLU A 86 -4.61 -3.97 -5.33
N SER A 87 -4.70 -3.69 -6.64
CA SER A 87 -5.56 -2.59 -7.10
C SER A 87 -6.30 -2.84 -8.40
N GLY A 88 -6.07 -3.97 -9.06
CA GLY A 88 -6.59 -4.20 -10.40
C GLY A 88 -6.10 -3.17 -11.41
N TYR A 89 -4.83 -2.75 -11.28
CA TYR A 89 -4.20 -1.69 -12.08
C TYR A 89 -4.87 -0.31 -11.94
N GLN A 90 -5.25 0.07 -10.73
CA GLN A 90 -5.81 1.39 -10.42
C GLN A 90 -5.03 2.05 -9.28
N ALA A 91 -4.50 3.25 -9.49
CA ALA A 91 -3.69 3.89 -8.44
C ALA A 91 -4.51 4.32 -7.21
N ASP A 92 -5.79 4.63 -7.40
CA ASP A 92 -6.68 5.13 -6.36
C ASP A 92 -8.10 4.56 -6.56
N PRO A 93 -8.30 3.25 -6.30
CA PRO A 93 -9.59 2.59 -6.51
C PRO A 93 -10.65 3.10 -5.53
N VAL A 94 -11.91 2.98 -5.93
CA VAL A 94 -13.05 3.30 -5.05
C VAL A 94 -13.18 2.25 -3.95
N VAL A 95 -13.29 2.71 -2.70
CA VAL A 95 -13.60 1.87 -1.54
C VAL A 95 -15.10 1.95 -1.24
N PRO A 96 -15.87 0.85 -1.42
CA PRO A 96 -17.30 0.85 -1.16
C PRO A 96 -17.63 1.24 0.28
N GLY A 97 -18.50 2.23 0.46
CA GLY A 97 -18.95 2.68 1.78
C GLY A 97 -17.92 3.47 2.58
N LEU A 98 -16.83 3.95 1.97
CA LEU A 98 -15.74 4.65 2.68
C LEU A 98 -16.22 5.83 3.54
N SER A 99 -17.14 6.65 3.01
CA SER A 99 -17.77 7.75 3.76
C SER A 99 -18.38 7.29 5.09
N LYS A 100 -19.16 6.20 5.05
CA LYS A 100 -19.76 5.62 6.26
C LYS A 100 -18.71 5.12 7.24
N ILE A 101 -17.67 4.45 6.74
CA ILE A 101 -16.57 3.92 7.57
C ILE A 101 -15.80 5.07 8.24
N ALA A 102 -15.50 6.14 7.49
CA ALA A 102 -14.81 7.31 7.99
C ALA A 102 -15.60 7.98 9.12
N TRP A 103 -16.91 8.20 8.94
CA TRP A 103 -17.79 8.75 9.98
C TRP A 103 -17.87 7.84 11.21
N GLN A 104 -18.00 6.53 11.03
CA GLN A 104 -18.00 5.58 12.15
C GLN A 104 -16.70 5.64 12.97
N GLU A 105 -15.54 5.79 12.33
CA GLU A 105 -14.27 5.92 13.04
C GLU A 105 -14.14 7.27 13.77
N ILE A 106 -14.64 8.36 13.18
CA ILE A 106 -14.71 9.68 13.83
C ILE A 106 -15.57 9.59 15.09
N ASP A 107 -16.78 9.05 14.98
CA ASP A 107 -17.73 8.92 16.08
C ASP A 107 -17.17 8.02 17.19
N ARG A 108 -16.61 6.87 16.82
CA ARG A 108 -15.96 5.94 17.77
C ARG A 108 -14.81 6.60 18.52
N ARG A 109 -13.98 7.41 17.85
CA ARG A 109 -12.89 8.16 18.51
C ARG A 109 -13.42 9.24 19.44
N ALA A 110 -14.48 9.94 19.06
CA ALA A 110 -15.12 10.96 19.89
C ALA A 110 -15.70 10.33 21.16
N GLU A 111 -16.41 9.22 21.04
CA GLU A 111 -16.96 8.45 22.16
C GLU A 111 -15.86 7.98 23.11
N ARG A 112 -14.76 7.42 22.59
CA ARG A 112 -13.61 6.99 23.40
C ARG A 112 -13.00 8.13 24.22
N LEU A 113 -13.09 9.35 23.71
CA LEU A 113 -12.62 10.57 24.38
C LEU A 113 -13.71 11.29 25.17
N HIS A 114 -14.91 10.70 25.29
CA HIS A 114 -16.09 11.28 25.96
C HIS A 114 -16.50 12.64 25.39
N ILE A 115 -16.27 12.86 24.09
CA ILE A 115 -16.67 14.08 23.39
C ILE A 115 -18.07 13.85 22.78
N PRO A 116 -19.07 14.68 23.10
CA PRO A 116 -20.40 14.60 22.49
C PRO A 116 -20.35 14.68 20.96
N LEU A 117 -20.99 13.74 20.26
CA LEU A 117 -20.95 13.63 18.79
C LEU A 117 -21.39 14.92 18.07
N PHE A 118 -22.41 15.60 18.60
CA PHE A 118 -22.90 16.84 17.99
C PHE A 118 -21.84 17.95 17.95
N LEU A 119 -20.90 17.98 18.91
CA LEU A 119 -19.80 18.95 18.91
C LEU A 119 -18.82 18.64 17.78
N VAL A 120 -18.46 17.36 17.58
CA VAL A 120 -17.56 16.93 16.52
C VAL A 120 -18.18 17.19 15.14
N HIS A 121 -19.44 16.80 14.95
CA HIS A 121 -20.15 17.00 13.69
C HIS A 121 -20.30 18.49 13.37
N THR A 122 -20.52 19.33 14.38
CA THR A 122 -20.59 20.80 14.19
C THR A 122 -19.21 21.38 13.87
N ALA A 123 -18.15 20.93 14.53
CA ALA A 123 -16.79 21.37 14.26
C ALA A 123 -16.35 21.02 12.83
N LEU A 124 -16.78 19.87 12.29
CA LEU A 124 -16.47 19.47 10.91
C LEU A 124 -17.24 20.26 9.84
N LYS A 125 -18.17 21.14 10.22
CA LYS A 125 -18.82 22.08 9.28
C LYS A 125 -17.92 23.25 8.89
N ILE A 126 -16.75 23.42 9.51
CA ILE A 126 -15.80 24.44 9.07
C ILE A 126 -15.38 24.20 7.61
N ASN A 127 -15.22 25.29 6.87
CA ASN A 127 -14.82 25.23 5.47
C ASN A 127 -13.35 24.82 5.34
N SER A 128 -13.11 23.90 4.44
CA SER A 128 -11.77 23.51 4.01
C SER A 128 -11.25 24.43 2.89
N PRO A 129 -9.97 24.34 2.48
CA PRO A 129 -9.39 25.23 1.47
C PRO A 129 -10.08 25.22 0.09
N ASN A 130 -10.87 24.18 -0.22
CA ASN A 130 -11.62 24.08 -1.48
C ASN A 130 -13.04 24.70 -1.41
N GLY A 131 -13.38 25.36 -0.31
CA GLY A 131 -14.66 26.04 -0.11
C GLY A 131 -15.80 25.15 0.39
N LYS A 132 -15.65 23.82 0.37
CA LYS A 132 -16.59 22.88 1.00
C LYS A 132 -16.22 22.64 2.46
N SER A 133 -17.21 22.34 3.29
CA SER A 133 -16.99 21.89 4.65
C SER A 133 -16.30 20.52 4.70
N TYR A 134 -15.60 20.21 5.80
CA TYR A 134 -15.04 18.87 5.98
C TYR A 134 -16.14 17.80 6.03
N SER A 135 -17.29 18.09 6.63
CA SER A 135 -18.45 17.19 6.62
C SER A 135 -18.90 16.83 5.19
N GLU A 136 -19.06 17.82 4.30
CA GLU A 136 -19.47 17.55 2.91
C GLU A 136 -18.43 16.73 2.13
N ARG A 137 -17.14 16.95 2.43
CA ARG A 137 -16.05 16.19 1.83
C ARG A 137 -16.04 14.75 2.33
N LEU A 138 -16.25 14.53 3.63
CA LEU A 138 -16.38 13.20 4.24
C LEU A 138 -17.62 12.47 3.73
N ASP A 139 -18.76 13.14 3.59
CA ASP A 139 -20.00 12.55 3.09
C ASP A 139 -19.84 11.97 1.67
N THR A 140 -19.01 12.62 0.85
CA THR A 140 -18.81 12.28 -0.56
C THR A 140 -17.51 11.53 -0.86
N VAL A 141 -16.70 11.22 0.16
CA VAL A 141 -15.40 10.55 -0.01
C VAL A 141 -15.58 9.14 -0.54
N LYS A 142 -14.79 8.78 -1.54
CA LYS A 142 -14.85 7.47 -2.22
C LYS A 142 -13.52 6.76 -2.30
N THR A 143 -12.41 7.47 -2.14
CA THR A 143 -11.07 6.89 -2.27
C THR A 143 -10.17 7.24 -1.09
N GLU A 144 -9.17 6.41 -0.85
CA GLU A 144 -8.20 6.59 0.23
C GLU A 144 -7.37 7.86 0.02
N LYS A 145 -7.01 8.19 -1.23
CA LYS A 145 -6.33 9.46 -1.53
C LYS A 145 -7.16 10.67 -1.11
N GLN A 146 -8.46 10.66 -1.39
CA GLN A 146 -9.37 11.75 -0.99
C GLN A 146 -9.45 11.87 0.53
N LEU A 147 -9.57 10.73 1.24
CA LEU A 147 -9.61 10.71 2.70
C LEU A 147 -8.30 11.23 3.30
N SER A 148 -7.15 10.80 2.75
CA SER A 148 -5.84 11.30 3.16
C SER A 148 -5.73 12.81 2.93
N ALA A 149 -6.17 13.32 1.77
CA ALA A 149 -6.13 14.76 1.47
C ALA A 149 -7.05 15.58 2.39
N ILE A 150 -8.23 15.04 2.75
CA ILE A 150 -9.13 15.64 3.76
C ILE A 150 -8.40 15.80 5.09
N PHE A 151 -7.71 14.76 5.54
CA PHE A 151 -6.96 14.78 6.79
C PHE A 151 -5.78 15.77 6.74
N ASP A 152 -5.00 15.72 5.66
CA ASP A 152 -3.84 16.60 5.48
C ASP A 152 -4.26 18.08 5.48
N ASP A 153 -5.33 18.43 4.77
CA ASP A 153 -5.89 19.79 4.76
C ASP A 153 -6.35 20.22 6.15
N PHE A 154 -6.95 19.32 6.94
CA PHE A 154 -7.44 19.63 8.27
C PHE A 154 -6.29 19.97 9.22
N ILE A 155 -5.24 19.14 9.27
CA ILE A 155 -4.10 19.41 10.15
C ILE A 155 -3.25 20.58 9.67
N ASN A 156 -3.26 20.91 8.38
CA ASN A 156 -2.58 22.10 7.85
C ASN A 156 -3.20 23.42 8.32
N MET A 157 -4.38 23.40 8.94
CA MET A 157 -4.98 24.60 9.54
C MET A 157 -4.22 25.11 10.77
N VAL A 158 -3.42 24.24 11.41
CA VAL A 158 -2.64 24.61 12.60
C VAL A 158 -1.14 24.60 12.28
N PRO A 159 -0.37 25.57 12.79
CA PRO A 159 1.08 25.57 12.63
C PRO A 159 1.70 24.26 13.12
N MET A 160 2.66 23.72 12.36
CA MET A 160 3.30 22.42 12.62
C MET A 160 2.35 21.21 12.65
N GLY A 161 1.12 21.34 12.14
CA GLY A 161 0.13 20.27 12.22
C GLY A 161 0.55 18.97 11.55
N GLN A 162 1.28 19.02 10.43
CA GLN A 162 1.86 17.84 9.79
C GLN A 162 2.85 17.11 10.69
N THR A 163 3.74 17.84 11.36
CA THR A 163 4.74 17.28 12.26
C THR A 163 4.11 16.68 13.52
N LEU A 164 3.08 17.34 14.06
CA LEU A 164 2.44 16.93 15.31
C LEU A 164 1.38 15.85 15.12
N PHE A 165 0.66 15.89 13.99
CA PHE A 165 -0.55 15.09 13.80
C PHE A 165 -0.58 14.25 12.53
N GLY A 166 0.41 14.35 11.63
CA GLY A 166 0.44 13.60 10.37
C GLY A 166 0.42 12.08 10.55
N SER A 167 0.97 11.57 11.66
CA SER A 167 0.94 10.15 12.01
C SER A 167 -0.45 9.62 12.38
N TYR A 168 -1.42 10.49 12.66
CA TYR A 168 -2.80 10.11 12.95
C TYR A 168 -3.69 9.97 11.70
N ASN A 169 -3.14 10.24 10.52
CA ASN A 169 -3.83 9.99 9.25
C ASN A 169 -4.20 8.50 9.18
N PRO A 170 -5.49 8.14 9.03
CA PRO A 170 -5.92 6.73 9.08
C PRO A 170 -5.47 5.93 7.85
N VAL A 171 -5.03 6.59 6.78
CA VAL A 171 -4.56 5.95 5.57
C VAL A 171 -3.06 5.73 5.65
N HIS A 172 -2.65 4.47 5.76
CA HIS A 172 -1.24 4.07 5.94
C HIS A 172 -0.60 3.44 4.70
N THR A 173 -1.41 3.07 3.71
CA THR A 173 -0.96 2.52 2.43
C THR A 173 -1.57 3.32 1.28
N GLY A 174 -1.03 3.17 0.07
CA GLY A 174 -1.65 3.76 -1.10
C GLY A 174 -1.02 3.35 -2.42
N GLY A 175 -1.61 3.84 -3.50
CA GLY A 175 -1.13 3.59 -4.85
C GLY A 175 -1.47 2.19 -5.38
N PRO A 176 -1.06 1.90 -6.63
CA PRO A 176 -1.40 0.66 -7.30
C PRO A 176 -0.89 -0.64 -6.65
N MET A 177 0.09 -0.52 -5.74
CA MET A 177 0.75 -1.65 -5.07
C MET A 177 0.57 -1.62 -3.54
N GLN A 178 -0.37 -0.80 -3.03
CA GLN A 178 -0.69 -0.68 -1.59
C GLN A 178 0.56 -0.46 -0.72
N VAL A 179 1.40 0.49 -1.13
CA VAL A 179 2.70 0.73 -0.49
C VAL A 179 2.50 1.47 0.83
N SER A 180 3.19 1.00 1.88
CA SER A 180 3.24 1.70 3.17
C SER A 180 3.83 3.11 3.01
N ILE A 181 3.10 4.12 3.48
CA ILE A 181 3.55 5.52 3.45
C ILE A 181 4.82 5.71 4.27
N ALA A 182 4.90 5.08 5.44
CA ALA A 182 6.08 5.16 6.31
C ALA A 182 7.31 4.52 5.66
N PHE A 183 7.11 3.43 4.90
CA PHE A 183 8.17 2.83 4.10
C PHE A 183 8.62 3.80 2.99
N ALA A 184 7.69 4.35 2.22
CA ALA A 184 8.00 5.27 1.12
C ALA A 184 8.76 6.51 1.60
N GLU A 185 8.36 7.10 2.73
CA GLU A 185 9.03 8.26 3.34
C GLU A 185 10.50 7.98 3.68
N GLN A 186 10.82 6.76 4.10
CA GLN A 186 12.20 6.34 4.42
C GLN A 186 13.02 5.96 3.17
N HIS A 187 12.36 5.65 2.05
CA HIS A 187 13.00 5.10 0.85
C HIS A 187 12.91 6.00 -0.39
N ALA A 188 12.62 7.30 -0.23
CA ALA A 188 12.49 8.25 -1.34
C ALA A 188 13.81 8.63 -2.04
N LYS A 189 14.96 8.19 -1.53
CA LYS A 189 16.27 8.50 -2.12
C LYS A 189 16.40 7.83 -3.50
N GLY A 190 16.71 8.63 -4.52
CA GLY A 190 16.87 8.13 -5.90
C GLY A 190 15.57 8.11 -6.70
N TYR A 191 14.46 8.60 -6.13
CA TYR A 191 13.20 8.79 -6.85
C TYR A 191 13.43 9.68 -8.10
N PRO A 192 13.11 9.22 -9.32
CA PRO A 192 13.58 9.87 -10.54
C PRO A 192 12.66 10.99 -11.04
N TRP A 193 11.49 11.21 -10.41
CA TRP A 193 10.55 12.26 -10.79
C TRP A 193 10.55 13.42 -9.78
N ASN A 194 10.24 14.61 -10.28
CA ASN A 194 9.93 15.74 -9.41
C ASN A 194 8.56 15.51 -8.75
N MET A 195 8.54 15.52 -7.42
CA MET A 195 7.31 15.45 -6.63
C MET A 195 6.65 16.82 -6.58
N ALA A 196 5.34 16.87 -6.88
CA ALA A 196 4.56 18.11 -6.77
C ALA A 196 4.16 18.42 -5.31
N GLY A 197 4.20 17.40 -4.45
CA GLY A 197 3.78 17.47 -3.07
C GLY A 197 4.62 16.55 -2.18
N THR A 198 4.01 15.99 -1.14
CA THR A 198 4.70 15.10 -0.19
C THR A 198 4.89 13.70 -0.76
N VAL A 199 5.80 12.91 -0.16
CA VAL A 199 5.98 11.48 -0.50
C VAL A 199 4.65 10.73 -0.38
N ARG A 200 3.87 10.99 0.68
CA ARG A 200 2.52 10.44 0.87
C ARG A 200 1.62 10.69 -0.35
N GLN A 201 1.58 11.93 -0.84
CA GLN A 201 0.76 12.28 -2.00
C GLN A 201 1.26 11.62 -3.29
N GLU A 202 2.58 11.49 -3.43
CA GLU A 202 3.20 10.84 -4.58
C GLU A 202 2.88 9.35 -4.63
N VAL A 203 2.84 8.64 -3.49
CA VAL A 203 2.48 7.21 -3.42
C VAL A 203 1.13 6.92 -4.08
N PHE A 204 0.15 7.82 -3.99
CA PHE A 204 -1.16 7.67 -4.65
C PHE A 204 -1.15 7.91 -6.17
N THR A 205 0.01 8.20 -6.77
CA THR A 205 0.15 8.25 -8.23
C THR A 205 0.56 6.88 -8.76
N CYS A 206 0.33 6.64 -10.06
CA CYS A 206 0.76 5.40 -10.72
C CYS A 206 2.27 5.21 -10.55
N ARG A 207 3.07 6.16 -11.04
CA ARG A 207 4.54 6.17 -10.92
C ARG A 207 5.04 6.07 -9.48
N GLY A 208 4.40 6.76 -8.52
CA GLY A 208 4.83 6.76 -7.13
C GLY A 208 4.64 5.38 -6.51
N GLY A 209 3.42 4.84 -6.51
CA GLY A 209 3.18 3.53 -5.94
C GLY A 209 3.89 2.40 -6.69
N LEU A 210 4.12 2.53 -8.00
CA LEU A 210 4.98 1.58 -8.74
C LEU A 210 6.43 1.64 -8.29
N TRP A 211 7.00 2.84 -8.15
CA TRP A 211 8.40 2.99 -7.77
C TRP A 211 8.67 2.61 -6.32
N PHE A 212 7.79 2.97 -5.38
CA PHE A 212 7.97 2.57 -3.99
C PHE A 212 7.58 1.12 -3.72
N GLY A 213 6.78 0.49 -4.59
CA GLY A 213 6.32 -0.88 -4.44
C GLY A 213 7.15 -1.93 -5.20
N THR A 214 8.03 -1.49 -6.10
CA THR A 214 8.99 -2.33 -6.83
C THR A 214 10.34 -2.28 -6.12
#